data_AF-A0A7V9QJE2-F1
#
_entry.id   AF-A0A7V9QJE2-F1
#
_cell.length_a   1.000
_cell.length_b   1.000
_cell.length_c   1.000
_cell.angle_alpha   90.00
_cell.angle_beta   90.00
_cell.angle_gamma   90.00
#
_symmetry.space_group_name_H-M   'P 1'
#
loop_
_entity.id
_entity.type
_entity.pdbx_description
1 polymer ?
#
loop_
_entity_poly.entity_id
_entity_poly.type
_entity_poly.pdbx_seq_one_letter_code
_entity_poly.pdbx_strand_id
1 'polypeptide(L)' 'SGIFLGVPCKLGRAGLEQILEVTLTDDERAALAKSADAVREPMAAVTL' A
#
# COMPACT_ATOMS: atom_id res chain seq x y z
N SER A 1 10.05 -9.44 1.96
CA SER A 1 8.91 -8.96 2.77
C SER A 1 8.08 -8.00 1.93
N GLY A 2 6.77 -8.19 1.89
CA GLY A 2 5.84 -7.21 1.30
C GLY A 2 5.55 -6.08 2.30
N ILE A 3 5.05 -4.94 1.80
CA ILE A 3 4.55 -3.84 2.63
C ILE A 3 3.03 -3.75 2.51
N PHE A 4 2.37 -3.31 3.56
CA PHE A 4 0.94 -3.01 3.53
C PHE A 4 0.75 -1.51 3.35
N LEU A 5 -0.06 -1.13 2.36
CA LEU A 5 -0.33 0.25 2.02
C LEU A 5 -1.84 0.43 1.83
N GLY A 6 -2.36 1.60 2.15
CA GLY A 6 -3.75 1.93 1.90
C GLY A 6 -4.01 2.00 0.40
N VAL A 7 -4.87 1.10 -0.11
CA VAL A 7 -5.32 1.08 -1.50
C VAL A 7 -6.83 0.88 -1.56
N PRO A 8 -7.52 1.46 -2.56
CA PRO A 8 -8.92 1.15 -2.78
C PRO A 8 -9.07 -0.33 -3.12
N CYS A 9 -9.88 -1.04 -2.35
CA CYS A 9 -10.08 -2.47 -2.52
C CYS A 9 -11.54 -2.85 -2.33
N LYS A 10 -11.91 -3.98 -2.94
CA LYS A 10 -13.18 -4.63 -2.72
C LYS A 10 -13.03 -5.61 -1.56
N LEU A 11 -13.80 -5.36 -0.49
CA LEU A 11 -13.89 -6.24 0.66
C LEU A 11 -15.22 -7.00 0.62
N GLY A 12 -15.16 -8.32 0.80
CA GLY A 12 -16.34 -9.16 0.92
C GLY A 12 -16.27 -10.08 2.13
N ARG A 13 -17.20 -11.03 2.22
CA ARG A 13 -17.30 -11.94 3.37
C ARG A 13 -16.05 -12.80 3.60
N ALA A 14 -15.24 -12.99 2.57
CA ALA A 14 -13.99 -13.76 2.62
C ALA A 14 -12.73 -12.87 2.81
N GLY A 15 -12.90 -11.56 3.04
CA GLY A 15 -11.80 -10.61 3.16
C GLY A 15 -11.55 -9.84 1.86
N LEU A 16 -10.27 -9.60 1.55
CA LEU A 16 -9.83 -8.83 0.38
C LEU A 16 -10.14 -9.62 -0.90
N GLU A 17 -11.11 -9.16 -1.68
CA GLU A 17 -11.50 -9.81 -2.94
C GLU A 17 -10.72 -9.26 -4.15
N GLN A 18 -10.45 -7.96 -4.17
CA GLN A 18 -9.77 -7.30 -5.29
C GLN A 18 -9.13 -5.97 -4.87
N ILE A 19 -8.00 -5.61 -5.47
CA ILE A 19 -7.44 -4.25 -5.42
C ILE A 19 -7.87 -3.51 -6.68
N LEU A 20 -8.38 -2.29 -6.52
CA LEU A 20 -8.82 -1.46 -7.64
C LEU A 20 -7.63 -0.63 -8.14
N GLU A 21 -7.16 -0.93 -9.35
CA GLU A 21 -6.12 -0.12 -9.99
C GLU A 21 -6.72 1.16 -10.56
N VAL A 22 -6.28 2.29 -10.03
CA VAL A 22 -6.68 3.63 -10.50
C VAL A 22 -5.50 4.30 -11.16
N THR A 23 -5.78 5.09 -12.21
CA THR A 23 -4.76 5.94 -12.81
C THR A 23 -4.43 7.07 -11.84
N LEU A 24 -3.16 7.15 -11.44
CA LEU A 24 -2.63 8.23 -10.63
C LEU A 24 -1.90 9.22 -11.53
N THR A 25 -1.98 10.50 -11.18
CA THR A 25 -1.06 11.51 -11.70
C THR A 25 0.38 11.22 -11.25
N ASP A 26 1.36 11.83 -11.90
CA ASP A 26 2.78 11.65 -11.55
C ASP A 26 3.06 12.07 -10.10
N ASP A 27 2.43 13.16 -9.64
CA ASP A 27 2.56 13.66 -8.28
C ASP A 27 1.97 12.69 -7.24
N GLU A 28 0.77 12.15 -7.50
CA GLU A 28 0.13 11.16 -6.62
C GLU A 28 0.93 9.85 -6.56
N ARG A 29 1.51 9.43 -7.70
CA ARG A 29 2.38 8.26 -7.75
C ARG A 29 3.66 8.46 -6.94
N ALA A 30 4.26 9.65 -7.03
CA ALA A 30 5.44 10.00 -6.24
C ALA A 30 5.11 10.07 -4.74
N ALA A 31 3.95 10.64 -4.37
CA ALA A 31 3.48 10.67 -2.99
C ALA A 31 3.23 9.26 -2.44
N LEU A 32 2.62 8.37 -3.23
CA LEU A 32 2.39 6.98 -2.85
C LEU A 32 3.70 6.22 -2.62
N ALA A 33 4.69 6.41 -3.50
CA ALA A 33 6.01 5.81 -3.35
C ALA A 33 6.72 6.30 -2.06
N LYS A 34 6.64 7.60 -1.78
CA LYS A 34 7.18 8.17 -0.53
C LYS A 34 6.51 7.58 0.71
N SER A 35 5.19 7.41 0.69
CA SER A 35 4.47 6.75 1.80
C SER A 35 4.89 5.29 1.97
N ALA A 36 5.10 4.56 0.87
CA ALA A 36 5.61 3.20 0.92
C ALA A 36 7.00 3.10 1.57
N ASP A 37 7.90 4.02 1.25
CA ASP A 37 9.25 4.07 1.85
C ASP A 37 9.21 4.40 3.34
N ALA A 38 8.35 5.33 3.76
CA ALA A 38 8.17 5.67 5.17
C ALA A 38 7.66 4.49 6.02
N VAL A 39 6.93 3.54 5.41
CA VAL A 39 6.45 2.32 6.09
C VAL A 39 7.53 1.23 6.11
N ARG A 40 8.43 1.19 5.13
CA ARG A 40 9.52 0.19 5.08
C ARG A 40 10.49 0.32 6.25
N GLU A 41 10.83 1.55 6.64
CA GLU A 41 11.77 1.82 7.73
C GLU A 41 11.34 1.20 9.08
N PRO A 42 10.13 1.50 9.62
CA PRO A 42 9.68 0.87 10.87
C PRO A 42 9.44 -0.64 10.73
N MET A 43 9.00 -1.12 9.55
CA MET A 43 8.87 -2.56 9.31
C MET A 43 10.22 -3.29 9.34
N ALA A 44 11.32 -2.64 8.93
CA ALA A 44 12.65 -3.23 9.03
C ALA A 44 13.16 -3.25 10.47
N ALA A 45 12.83 -2.23 11.26
CA ALA A 45 13.21 -2.15 12.67
C ALA A 45 12.49 -3.19 13.55
N VAL A 46 11.28 -3.60 13.16
CA VAL A 46 10.48 -4.61 13.87
C VAL A 46 10.60 -5.95 13.13
N THR A 47 11.62 -6.74 13.48
CA THR A 47 11.75 -8.12 13.01
C THR A 47 10.90 -9.03 13.90
N LEU A 48 9.84 -9.64 13.34
CA LEU A 48 9.04 -10.70 13.95
C LEU A 48 9.41 -12.07 13.37
#